data_AF-A0A225CDD5-F1
#
_entry.id   AF-A0A225CDD5-F1
#
_cell.length_a   1.000
_cell.length_b   1.000
_cell.length_c   1.000
_cell.angle_alpha   90.00
_cell.angle_beta   90.00
_cell.angle_gamma   90.00
#
_symmetry.space_group_name_H-M   'P 1'
#
loop_
_entity.id
_entity.type
_entity.pdbx_description
1 polymer ?
#
loop_
_entity_poly.entity_id
_entity_poly.type
_entity_poly.pdbx_seq_one_letter_code
_entity_poly.pdbx_strand_id
1 'polypeptide(L)'
;MSTAPEHVPTERRITRQAIETSIAMAWNAEGEMRGLPPLAWQLGGPWEGIHFAGDADAYAPELRREIVESWIAGLGLADAIDLTDGPLARCGDDMVWTGALDDVVFQLRYPATDADPAA
;
A
#
# COMPACT_ATOMS: atom_id res chain seq x y z
N MET A 1 38.67 -32.33 25.83
CA MET A 1 37.57 -31.42 26.20
C MET A 1 37.23 -30.61 24.96
N SER A 2 36.04 -30.77 24.40
CA SER A 2 35.61 -30.10 23.17
C SER A 2 34.90 -28.81 23.55
N THR A 3 35.50 -27.66 23.25
CA THR A 3 34.85 -26.35 23.36
C THR A 3 34.00 -26.14 22.11
N ALA A 4 32.77 -26.66 22.12
CA ALA A 4 31.79 -26.21 21.13
C ALA A 4 31.58 -24.70 21.35
N PRO A 5 31.64 -23.87 20.29
CA PRO A 5 31.42 -22.44 20.44
C PRO A 5 29.99 -22.24 20.97
N GLU A 6 29.87 -21.48 22.06
CA GLU A 6 28.57 -21.05 22.57
C GLU A 6 27.86 -20.29 21.46
N HIS A 7 26.69 -20.81 21.03
CA HIS A 7 25.82 -20.09 20.12
C HIS A 7 25.20 -18.92 20.89
N VAL A 8 25.91 -17.79 20.90
CA VAL A 8 25.33 -16.54 21.37
C VAL A 8 24.21 -16.17 20.40
N PRO A 9 22.95 -16.07 20.85
CA PRO A 9 21.87 -15.65 19.96
C PRO A 9 22.17 -14.21 19.53
N THR A 10 22.48 -14.03 18.25
CA THR A 10 22.51 -12.68 17.68
C THR A 10 21.08 -12.17 17.75
N GLU A 11 20.82 -11.13 18.55
CA GLU A 11 19.54 -10.41 18.52
C GLU A 11 19.32 -9.86 17.10
N ARG A 12 18.62 -10.62 16.26
CA ARG A 12 18.09 -10.10 15.01
C ARG A 12 16.98 -9.13 15.36
N ARG A 13 17.34 -7.86 15.54
CA ARG A 13 16.36 -6.77 15.63
C ARG A 13 15.62 -6.71 14.30
N ILE A 14 14.36 -7.16 14.31
CA ILE A 14 13.46 -6.97 13.19
C ILE A 14 13.27 -5.45 13.05
N THR A 15 13.68 -4.90 11.91
CA THR A 15 13.52 -3.47 11.62
C THR A 15 12.16 -3.23 10.96
N ARG A 16 11.62 -2.01 11.08
CA ARG A 16 10.43 -1.60 10.34
C ARG A 16 10.59 -1.86 8.84
N GLN A 17 11.75 -1.51 8.29
CA GLN A 17 12.09 -1.75 6.89
C GLN A 17 12.00 -3.24 6.50
N ALA A 18 12.46 -4.16 7.35
CA ALA A 18 12.35 -5.59 7.07
C ALA A 18 10.89 -6.07 7.06
N ILE A 19 10.05 -5.51 7.93
CA ILE A 19 8.61 -5.79 7.97
C ILE A 19 7.94 -5.25 6.70
N GLU A 20 8.17 -3.97 6.37
CA GLU A 20 7.63 -3.33 5.16
C GLU A 20 8.07 -4.05 3.88
N THR A 21 9.32 -4.50 3.81
CA THR A 21 9.81 -5.31 2.68
C THR A 21 9.04 -6.62 2.56
N SER A 22 8.79 -7.30 3.67
CA SER A 22 8.05 -8.57 3.68
C SER A 22 6.59 -8.39 3.29
N ILE A 23 5.96 -7.30 3.75
CA ILE A 23 4.60 -6.90 3.38
C ILE A 23 4.52 -6.58 1.89
N ALA A 24 5.45 -5.76 1.38
CA ALA A 24 5.46 -5.40 -0.03
C ALA A 24 5.63 -6.62 -0.94
N MET A 25 6.47 -7.57 -0.55
CA MET A 25 6.60 -8.85 -1.26
C MET A 25 5.30 -9.65 -1.23
N ALA A 26 4.65 -9.77 -0.06
CA ALA A 26 3.42 -10.53 0.08
C ALA A 26 2.27 -9.92 -0.72
N TRP A 27 2.05 -8.60 -0.61
CA TRP A 27 1.01 -7.92 -1.37
C TRP A 27 1.26 -8.01 -2.87
N ASN A 28 2.47 -7.72 -3.34
CA ASN A 28 2.75 -7.77 -4.78
C ASN A 28 2.65 -9.19 -5.35
N ALA A 29 2.96 -10.24 -4.57
CA ALA A 29 2.71 -11.62 -4.99
C ALA A 29 1.20 -11.93 -5.11
N GLU A 30 0.38 -11.44 -4.18
CA GLU A 30 -1.08 -11.52 -4.30
C GLU A 30 -1.60 -10.76 -5.53
N GLY A 31 -1.07 -9.55 -5.75
CA GLY A 31 -1.38 -8.75 -6.93
C GLY A 31 -1.03 -9.46 -8.23
N GLU A 32 0.15 -10.07 -8.31
CA GLU A 32 0.59 -10.84 -9.47
C GLU A 32 -0.38 -11.98 -9.81
N MET A 33 -0.88 -12.71 -8.81
CA MET A 33 -1.90 -13.75 -9.02
C MET A 33 -3.21 -13.21 -9.61
N ARG A 34 -3.50 -11.92 -9.41
CA ARG A 34 -4.67 -11.19 -9.94
C ARG A 34 -4.35 -10.37 -11.19
N GLY A 35 -3.11 -10.43 -11.70
CA GLY A 35 -2.66 -9.65 -12.86
C GLY A 35 -2.42 -8.17 -12.60
N LEU A 36 -2.25 -7.77 -11.33
CA LEU A 36 -2.04 -6.38 -10.93
C LEU A 36 -0.56 -5.99 -11.00
N PRO A 37 -0.22 -4.79 -11.50
CA PRO A 37 1.15 -4.27 -11.46
C PRO A 37 1.62 -4.03 -10.02
N PRO A 38 2.89 -4.26 -9.67
CA PRO A 38 3.36 -4.07 -8.29
C PRO A 38 3.24 -2.62 -7.79
N LEU A 39 2.93 -2.43 -6.51
CA LEU A 39 2.98 -1.12 -5.85
C LEU A 39 4.15 -1.04 -4.86
N ALA A 40 4.51 0.19 -4.51
CA ALA A 40 5.30 0.46 -3.32
C ALA A 40 4.37 0.38 -2.09
N TRP A 41 4.53 -0.67 -1.29
CA TRP A 41 3.76 -0.86 -0.06
C TRP A 41 4.54 -0.45 1.18
N GLN A 42 3.86 0.18 2.11
CA GLN A 42 4.41 0.64 3.38
C GLN A 42 3.42 0.37 4.51
N LEU A 43 3.93 0.30 5.75
CA LEU A 43 3.07 0.33 6.92
C LEU A 43 2.56 1.77 7.13
N GLY A 44 1.30 1.91 7.54
CA GLY A 44 0.79 3.21 7.98
C GLY A 44 1.56 3.77 9.17
N GLY A 45 1.45 5.08 9.38
CA GLY A 45 1.97 5.73 10.57
C GLY A 45 1.23 5.24 11.84
N PRO A 46 1.90 5.25 13.01
CA PRO A 46 1.35 4.70 14.25
C PRO A 46 0.05 5.36 14.74
N TRP A 47 -0.36 6.50 14.17
CA TRP A 47 -1.52 7.28 14.60
C TRP A 47 -2.51 7.58 13.47
N GLU A 48 -2.32 6.99 12.30
CA GLU A 48 -3.07 7.35 11.09
C GLU A 48 -4.34 6.49 10.92
N GLY A 49 -4.51 5.44 11.72
CA GLY A 49 -5.59 4.46 11.52
C GLY A 49 -5.44 3.61 10.25
N ILE A 50 -4.38 3.84 9.47
CA ILE A 50 -4.00 3.10 8.28
C ILE A 50 -3.09 1.94 8.68
N HIS A 51 -3.36 0.75 8.17
CA HIS A 51 -2.49 -0.41 8.34
C HIS A 51 -1.45 -0.46 7.23
N PHE A 52 -1.90 -0.28 5.98
CA PHE A 52 -1.03 -0.33 4.80
C PHE A 52 -1.28 0.84 3.85
N ALA A 53 -0.20 1.42 3.35
CA ALA A 53 -0.23 2.44 2.31
C ALA A 53 0.41 1.89 1.03
N GLY A 54 -0.22 2.13 -0.12
CA GLY A 54 0.28 1.74 -1.44
C GLY A 54 0.31 2.91 -2.40
N ASP A 55 1.38 3.00 -3.22
CA ASP A 55 1.48 3.98 -4.28
C ASP A 55 2.20 3.45 -5.53
N ALA A 56 1.95 4.12 -6.65
CA ALA A 56 2.48 3.79 -7.97
C ALA A 56 3.60 4.75 -8.42
N ASP A 57 4.37 5.36 -7.50
CA ASP A 57 5.32 6.41 -7.88
C ASP A 57 6.49 5.95 -8.77
N ALA A 58 6.76 4.64 -8.81
CA ALA A 58 7.72 4.04 -9.72
C ALA A 58 7.28 4.08 -11.20
N TYR A 59 6.00 4.34 -11.48
CA TYR A 59 5.44 4.39 -12.83
C TYR A 59 5.39 5.81 -13.40
N ALA A 60 5.22 5.89 -14.72
CA ALA A 60 4.93 7.16 -15.40
C ALA A 60 3.64 7.77 -14.83
N PRO A 61 3.59 9.10 -14.55
CA PRO A 61 2.45 9.76 -13.90
C PRO A 61 1.08 9.42 -14.53
N GLU A 62 1.02 9.34 -15.86
CA GLU A 62 -0.18 9.03 -16.64
C GLU A 62 -0.74 7.62 -16.41
N LEU A 63 0.05 6.68 -15.90
CA LEU A 63 -0.38 5.30 -15.61
C LEU A 63 -0.79 5.09 -14.15
N ARG A 64 -0.36 5.98 -13.25
CA ARG A 64 -0.47 5.75 -11.79
C ARG A 64 -1.91 5.58 -11.33
N ARG A 65 -2.82 6.40 -11.87
CA ARG A 65 -4.26 6.30 -11.56
C ARG A 65 -4.81 4.93 -11.92
N GLU A 66 -4.66 4.52 -13.17
CA GLU A 66 -5.18 3.23 -13.66
C GLU A 66 -4.65 2.05 -12.83
N ILE A 67 -3.35 2.09 -12.49
CA ILE A 67 -2.73 1.06 -11.66
C ILE A 67 -3.37 1.04 -10.25
N VAL A 68 -3.53 2.19 -9.60
CA VAL A 68 -4.11 2.26 -8.25
C VAL A 68 -5.59 1.86 -8.26
N GLU A 69 -6.37 2.31 -9.24
CA GLU A 69 -7.78 1.92 -9.39
C GLU A 69 -7.93 0.41 -9.61
N SER A 70 -7.02 -0.20 -10.38
CA SER A 70 -6.96 -1.65 -10.56
C SER A 70 -6.70 -2.39 -9.25
N TRP A 71 -5.91 -1.81 -8.34
CA TRP A 71 -5.71 -2.37 -6.99
C TRP A 71 -6.92 -2.23 -6.08
N ILE A 72 -7.62 -1.09 -6.13
CA ILE A 72 -8.86 -0.88 -5.37
C ILE A 72 -9.89 -1.93 -5.77
N ALA A 73 -10.12 -2.09 -7.08
CA ALA A 73 -11.02 -3.12 -7.59
C ALA A 73 -10.49 -4.54 -7.30
N GLY A 74 -9.19 -4.76 -7.54
CA GLY A 74 -8.53 -6.04 -7.40
C GLY A 74 -8.53 -6.58 -5.98
N LEU A 75 -8.51 -5.73 -4.95
CA LEU A 75 -8.63 -6.12 -3.54
C LEU A 75 -10.10 -6.31 -3.10
N GLY A 76 -11.08 -6.04 -3.96
CA GLY A 76 -12.50 -6.06 -3.61
C GLY A 76 -12.89 -4.94 -2.65
N LEU A 77 -12.11 -3.85 -2.62
CA LEU A 77 -12.32 -2.73 -1.71
C LEU A 77 -13.44 -1.80 -2.21
N ALA A 78 -13.62 -1.71 -3.52
CA ALA A 78 -14.78 -1.09 -4.15
C ALA A 78 -14.99 -1.69 -5.55
N ASP A 79 -16.25 -1.99 -5.89
CA ASP A 79 -16.62 -2.40 -7.26
C ASP A 79 -16.54 -1.22 -8.25
N ALA A 80 -16.69 0.02 -7.75
CA ALA A 80 -16.49 1.28 -8.46
C ALA A 80 -16.15 2.41 -7.47
N ILE A 81 -15.27 3.34 -7.86
CA ILE A 81 -14.95 4.51 -7.03
C ILE A 81 -15.99 5.61 -7.28
N ASP A 82 -16.76 5.94 -6.25
CA ASP A 82 -17.63 7.13 -6.27
C ASP A 82 -16.80 8.38 -5.93
N LEU A 83 -16.79 9.37 -6.83
CA LEU A 83 -16.05 10.62 -6.70
C LEU A 83 -16.81 11.72 -5.95
N THR A 84 -18.08 11.49 -5.59
CA THR A 84 -18.97 12.53 -5.05
C THR A 84 -19.27 12.41 -3.55
N ASP A 85 -19.12 11.22 -2.98
CA ASP A 85 -19.30 10.96 -1.54
C ASP A 85 -18.46 9.74 -1.06
N GLY A 86 -17.45 9.36 -1.83
CA GLY A 86 -16.72 8.12 -1.65
C GLY A 86 -15.44 8.22 -0.81
N PRO A 87 -14.77 7.08 -0.56
CA PRO A 87 -13.48 6.96 0.16
C PRO A 87 -12.30 7.73 -0.45
N LEU A 88 -12.52 8.54 -1.49
CA LEU A 88 -11.50 9.22 -2.28
C LEU A 88 -11.53 10.72 -2.00
N ALA A 89 -10.43 11.26 -1.49
CA ALA A 89 -10.27 12.67 -1.19
C ALA A 89 -9.01 13.24 -1.85
N ARG A 90 -9.02 14.52 -2.20
CA ARG A 90 -7.83 15.23 -2.63
C ARG A 90 -7.02 15.69 -1.41
N CYS A 91 -5.73 15.34 -1.37
CA CYS A 91 -4.79 15.74 -0.34
C CYS A 91 -3.58 16.41 -1.01
N GLY A 92 -3.62 17.75 -1.10
CA GLY A 92 -2.62 18.51 -1.84
C GLY A 92 -2.61 18.16 -3.32
N ASP A 93 -1.47 17.65 -3.80
CA ASP A 93 -1.24 17.26 -5.19
C ASP A 93 -1.63 15.80 -5.48
N ASP A 94 -2.09 15.05 -4.47
CA ASP A 94 -2.46 13.64 -4.60
C ASP A 94 -3.97 13.42 -4.40
N MET A 95 -4.51 12.42 -5.07
CA MET A 95 -5.76 11.77 -4.70
C MET A 95 -5.45 10.61 -3.76
N VAL A 96 -6.18 10.54 -2.65
CA VAL A 96 -6.01 9.54 -1.60
C VAL A 96 -7.32 8.78 -1.42
N TRP A 97 -7.28 7.48 -1.69
CA TRP A 97 -8.37 6.55 -1.44
C TRP A 97 -8.13 5.82 -0.11
N THR A 98 -9.14 5.72 0.75
CA THR A 98 -9.06 4.97 2.01
C THR A 98 -10.24 4.01 2.18
N GLY A 99 -9.98 2.75 2.48
CA GLY A 99 -11.04 1.79 2.80
C GLY A 99 -10.50 0.53 3.46
N ALA A 100 -11.39 -0.43 3.75
CA ALA A 100 -11.05 -1.56 4.61
C ALA A 100 -11.50 -2.91 4.02
N LEU A 101 -10.67 -3.93 4.23
CA LEU A 101 -10.96 -5.34 3.96
C LEU A 101 -10.72 -6.13 5.25
N ASP A 102 -11.75 -6.78 5.80
CA ASP A 102 -11.67 -7.57 7.04
C ASP A 102 -10.94 -6.82 8.18
N ASP A 103 -11.39 -5.59 8.47
CA ASP A 103 -10.81 -4.67 9.47
C ASP A 103 -9.37 -4.17 9.18
N VAL A 104 -8.76 -4.60 8.06
CA VAL A 104 -7.48 -4.08 7.58
C VAL A 104 -7.73 -2.83 6.75
N VAL A 105 -7.23 -1.69 7.22
CA VAL A 105 -7.40 -0.38 6.57
C VAL A 105 -6.25 -0.10 5.61
N PHE A 106 -6.60 0.22 4.36
CA PHE A 106 -5.70 0.55 3.27
C PHE A 106 -5.82 2.02 2.89
N GLN A 107 -4.68 2.61 2.54
CA GLN A 107 -4.60 3.89 1.87
C GLN A 107 -3.90 3.71 0.53
N LEU A 108 -4.50 4.20 -0.56
CA LEU A 108 -3.92 4.14 -1.89
C LEU A 108 -3.88 5.53 -2.48
N ARG A 109 -2.74 5.93 -3.06
CA ARG A 109 -2.57 7.28 -3.59
C ARG A 109 -2.03 7.31 -5.01
N TYR A 110 -2.47 8.31 -5.76
CA TYR A 110 -1.96 8.66 -7.09
C TYR A 110 -2.05 10.19 -7.30
N PRO A 111 -1.31 10.77 -8.26
CA PRO A 111 -1.33 12.20 -8.50
C PRO A 111 -2.72 12.72 -8.92
N ALA A 112 -3.16 13.82 -8.31
CA ALA A 112 -4.35 14.53 -8.72
C ALA A 112 -4.14 15.27 -10.05
N THR A 113 -5.23 15.47 -10.75
CA THR A 113 -5.31 16.19 -12.03
C THR A 113 -6.34 17.32 -11.92
N ASP A 114 -6.35 18.21 -12.91
CA ASP A 114 -7.30 19.33 -12.98
C ASP A 114 -8.75 18.88 -13.16
N ALA A 115 -8.98 17.62 -13.58
CA ALA A 115 -10.30 17.05 -13.75
C ALA A 115 -10.89 16.44 -12.46
N ASP A 116 -10.08 16.29 -11.40
CA ASP A 116 -10.53 15.69 -10.16
C ASP A 116 -11.30 16.69 -9.28
N PRO A 117 -12.27 16.21 -8.48
CA PRO A 117 -12.99 17.05 -7.54
C PRO A 117 -12.04 17.77 -6.59
N ALA A 118 -12.32 19.04 -6.35
CA ALA A 118 -11.65 19.80 -5.30
C ALA A 118 -12.12 19.32 -3.92
N ALA A 119 -11.22 19.43 -2.94
CA ALA A 119 -11.52 19.17 -1.53
C ALA A 119 -12.56 20.15 -0.96
#